data_AF-A0A5R9NMV7-F1
#
_entry.id   AF-A0A5R9NMV7-F1
#
_cell.length_a   1.000
_cell.length_b   1.000
_cell.length_c   1.000
_cell.angle_alpha   90.00
_cell.angle_beta   90.00
_cell.angle_gamma   90.00
#
_symmetry.space_group_name_H-M   'P 1'
#
loop_
_entity.id
_entity.type
_entity.pdbx_description
1 polymer ?
#
loop_
_entity_poly.entity_id
_entity_poly.type
_entity_poly.pdbx_seq_one_letter_code
_entity_poly.pdbx_strand_id
1 'polypeptide(L)' 'MVYLTAKQVQERYQISSMSLHRWLKKDEMEFPRPMVINRRRLFDEADIVEWERRRAKEAA' A
#
# COMPACT_ATOMS: atom_id res chain seq x y z
N MET A 1 -5.49 5.00 14.71
CA MET A 1 -4.92 3.86 13.97
C MET A 1 -5.99 3.37 13.02
N VAL A 2 -5.92 3.80 11.76
CA VAL A 2 -6.84 3.38 10.71
C VAL A 2 -6.10 2.38 9.85
N TYR A 3 -6.70 1.20 9.64
CA TYR A 3 -6.12 0.17 8.81
C TYR A 3 -6.94 0.02 7.53
N LEU A 4 -6.24 0.03 6.40
CA LEU A 4 -6.83 -0.21 5.09
C LEU A 4 -6.65 -1.68 4.73
N THR A 5 -7.73 -2.31 4.33
CA THR A 5 -7.67 -3.65 3.75
C THR A 5 -7.07 -3.59 2.34
N ALA A 6 -6.53 -4.71 1.85
CA ALA A 6 -6.08 -4.80 0.46
C ALA A 6 -7.14 -4.36 -0.57
N LYS A 7 -8.44 -4.55 -0.27
CA LYS A 7 -9.52 -4.11 -1.15
C LYS A 7 -9.66 -2.59 -1.16
N GLN A 8 -9.59 -1.94 0.00
CA GLN A 8 -9.63 -0.47 0.09
C GLN A 8 -8.43 0.17 -0.60
N VAL A 9 -7.23 -0.42 -0.45
CA VAL A 9 -6.05 0.05 -1.18
C VAL A 9 -6.24 -0.10 -2.70
N GLN A 10 -6.82 -1.21 -3.16
CA GLN A 10 -7.14 -1.41 -4.57
C GLN A 10 -8.13 -0.37 -5.10
N GLU A 11 -9.19 -0.07 -4.35
CA GLU A 11 -10.18 0.95 -4.72
C GLU A 11 -9.56 2.35 -4.73
N ARG A 12 -8.73 2.69 -3.73
CA ARG A 12 -8.08 4.01 -3.59
C ARG A 12 -7.17 4.33 -4.78
N TYR A 13 -6.39 3.36 -5.23
CA TYR A 13 -5.45 3.53 -6.35
C TYR A 13 -6.00 3.02 -7.70
N GLN A 14 -7.26 2.54 -7.72
CA GLN A 14 -7.88 1.87 -8.87
C GLN A 14 -7.00 0.78 -9.50
N ILE A 15 -6.32 -0.01 -8.66
CA ILE A 15 -5.43 -1.08 -9.09
C ILE A 15 -6.04 -2.46 -8.84
N SER A 16 -5.64 -3.44 -9.66
CA SER A 16 -6.01 -4.83 -9.44
C SER A 16 -5.21 -5.48 -8.30
N SER A 17 -5.71 -6.58 -7.76
CA SER A 17 -4.98 -7.41 -6.77
C SER A 17 -3.60 -7.86 -7.26
N MET A 18 -3.43 -8.13 -8.56
CA MET A 18 -2.13 -8.48 -9.13
C MET A 18 -1.16 -7.29 -9.16
N SER A 19 -1.66 -6.10 -9.46
CA SER A 19 -0.86 -4.87 -9.39
C SER A 19 -0.41 -4.60 -7.96
N LEU A 20 -1.30 -4.71 -6.98
CA LEU A 20 -0.94 -4.61 -5.56
C LEU A 20 0.12 -5.66 -5.18
N HIS A 21 0.00 -6.90 -5.66
CA HIS A 21 1.01 -7.93 -5.41
C HIS A 21 2.36 -7.61 -6.05
N ARG A 22 2.37 -7.01 -7.26
CA ARG A 22 3.60 -6.53 -7.90
C ARG A 22 4.24 -5.38 -7.12
N TRP A 23 3.45 -4.45 -6.59
CA TRP A 23 3.96 -3.36 -5.76
C TRP A 23 4.62 -3.90 -4.49
N LEU A 24 4.03 -4.91 -3.87
CA LEU A 24 4.63 -5.61 -2.72
C LEU A 24 5.90 -6.38 -3.05
N LYS A 25 6.10 -6.77 -4.31
CA LYS A 25 7.28 -7.53 -4.77
C LYS A 25 8.38 -6.62 -5.32
N LYS A 26 8.03 -5.44 -5.81
CA LYS A 26 8.97 -4.45 -6.31
C LYS A 26 9.49 -3.62 -5.14
N ASP A 27 10.71 -3.92 -4.68
CA ASP A 27 11.41 -3.11 -3.66
C ASP A 27 11.61 -1.65 -4.12
N GLU A 28 11.66 -1.42 -5.43
CA GLU A 28 11.83 -0.10 -6.05
C GLU A 28 10.70 0.89 -5.72
N MET A 29 9.51 0.39 -5.32
CA MET A 29 8.43 1.26 -4.87
C MET A 29 8.44 1.50 -3.37
N GLU A 30 9.24 0.78 -2.56
CA GLU A 30 9.25 0.87 -1.08
C GLU A 30 7.84 0.89 -0.46
N PHE A 31 6.89 0.16 -1.05
CA PHE A 31 5.50 0.18 -0.60
C PHE A 31 5.37 -0.45 0.80
N PRO A 32 4.56 0.11 1.71
CA PRO A 32 4.46 -0.39 3.07
C PRO A 32 4.00 -1.84 3.15
N ARG A 33 4.66 -2.61 4.03
CA ARG A 33 4.39 -4.05 4.16
C ARG A 33 3.05 -4.26 4.88
N PRO A 34 2.16 -5.09 4.34
CA PRO A 34 0.90 -5.40 5.01
C PRO A 34 1.13 -6.24 6.25
N MET A 35 0.39 -5.92 7.31
CA MET A 35 0.18 -6.81 8.44
C MET A 35 -0.87 -7.88 8.06
N VAL A 36 -0.50 -9.15 8.17
CA VAL A 36 -1.42 -10.26 7.86
C VAL A 36 -2.07 -10.75 9.16
N ILE A 37 -3.36 -10.45 9.33
CA ILE A 37 -4.16 -10.93 10.47
C ILE A 37 -5.33 -11.75 9.93
N ASN A 38 -5.51 -12.98 10.43
CA ASN A 38 -6.63 -13.85 10.01
C ASN A 38 -6.76 -13.98 8.48
N ARG A 39 -5.62 -14.16 7.79
CA ARG A 39 -5.53 -14.26 6.31
C ARG A 39 -5.90 -12.97 5.55
N ARG A 40 -6.16 -11.87 6.25
CA ARG A 40 -6.42 -10.55 5.66
C ARG A 40 -5.16 -9.71 5.69
N ARG A 41 -4.87 -9.03 4.58
CA ARG A 41 -3.80 -8.04 4.49
C ARG A 41 -4.35 -6.68 4.92
N LEU A 42 -3.79 -6.15 6.00
CA LEU A 42 -4.09 -4.85 6.56
C LEU A 42 -2.87 -3.95 6.38
N PHE A 43 -3.10 -2.74 5.91
CA PHE A 43 -2.09 -1.72 5.69
C PHE A 43 -2.35 -0.59 6.66
N ASP A 44 -1.34 -0.09 7.34
CA ASP A 44 -1.50 1.12 8.14
C ASP A 44 -1.73 2.31 7.20
N GLU A 45 -2.78 3.08 7.46
CA GLU A 45 -3.02 4.30 6.69
C GLU A 45 -1.88 5.31 6.89
N ALA A 46 -1.28 5.38 8.08
CA ALA A 46 -0.16 6.28 8.33
C ALA A 46 1.03 5.95 7.41
N ASP A 47 1.39 4.68 7.31
CA ASP A 47 2.48 4.22 6.44
C ASP A 47 2.20 4.51 4.97
N ILE A 48 0.95 4.33 4.51
CA ILE A 48 0.54 4.65 3.14
C ILE A 48 0.67 6.16 2.87
N VAL A 49 0.25 7.00 3.81
CA VAL A 49 0.35 8.47 3.67
C VAL A 49 1.81 8.93 3.68
N GLU A 50 2.66 8.35 4.53
CA GLU A 50 4.10 8.64 4.52
C GLU A 50 4.76 8.22 3.20
N TRP A 51 4.39 7.04 2.70
CA TRP A 51 4.84 6.56 1.40
C TRP A 51 4.41 7.48 0.25
N GLU A 52 3.15 7.91 0.25
CA GLU A 52 2.61 8.85 -0.74
C GLU A 52 3.35 10.20 -0.71
N ARG A 53 3.67 10.69 0.50
CA ARG A 53 4.47 11.90 0.69
C ARG A 53 5.91 11.75 0.16
N ARG A 54 6.55 10.59 0.37
CA ARG A 54 7.88 10.30 -0.20
C ARG A 54 7.84 10.30 -1.73
N ARG A 55 6.86 9.61 -2.33
CA ARG A 55 6.68 9.56 -3.78
C ARG A 55 6.37 10.91 -4.39
N ALA A 56 5.55 11.74 -3.73
CA ALA A 56 5.26 13.09 -4.18
C ALA A 56 6.51 14.00 -4.19
N LYS A 57 7.45 13.78 -3.26
CA LYS A 57 8.74 14.49 -3.24
C LYS A 57 9.71 14.06 -4.34
N GLU A 58 9.70 12.80 -4.74
CA GLU A 58 10.54 12.30 -5.85
C GLU A 58 10.07 12.76 -7.23
N ALA A 59 8.79 13.12 -7.37
CA ALA A 59 8.20 13.55 -8.63
C ALA A 59 8.31 15.06 -8.90
N ALA A 60 8.93 15.83 -8.00
CA ALA A 60 9.09 17.29 -8.06
C ALA A 60 10.55 17.69 -8.33
#